data_AF-A0A2N4SGA1-F1
#
_entry.id   AF-A0A2N4SGA1-F1
#
_cell.length_a   1.000
_cell.length_b   1.000
_cell.length_c   1.000
_cell.angle_alpha   90.00
_cell.angle_beta   90.00
_cell.angle_gamma   90.00
#
_symmetry.space_group_name_H-M   'P 1'
#
loop_
_entity.id
_entity.type
_entity.pdbx_description
1 polymer ?
#
loop_
_entity_poly.entity_id
_entity_poly.type
_entity_poly.pdbx_seq_one_letter_code
_entity_poly.pdbx_strand_id
1 'polypeptide(L)'
;MSNAGHPCEVLADAYFIETTIGPIQKVRICLWGPPTNVFRSWHELAGVMGFTLVHVCHESFHETISSVAFSSSSPEAADVVITDGWPRGTEQLSRPLSVEDLARMGNPVLLPTPPFTVGGELSVDPCRYPHFAGYEQKKLLLPVQRAVLQHLLAT
;
A
#
# COMPACT_ATOMS: atom_id res chain seq x y z
N MET A 1 -2.63 14.35 -6.34
CA MET A 1 -2.77 13.98 -4.92
C MET A 1 -3.60 15.06 -4.24
N SER A 2 -4.45 14.69 -3.29
CA SER A 2 -5.14 15.60 -2.37
C SER A 2 -5.08 15.03 -0.95
N ASN A 3 -5.62 15.74 0.03
CA ASN A 3 -5.80 15.18 1.37
C ASN A 3 -6.74 13.96 1.39
N ALA A 4 -7.67 13.88 0.43
CA ALA A 4 -8.65 12.80 0.37
C ALA A 4 -8.05 11.54 -0.27
N GLY A 5 -7.28 11.66 -1.35
CA GLY A 5 -6.81 10.51 -2.13
C GLY A 5 -5.52 10.74 -2.92
N HIS A 6 -4.87 9.63 -3.27
CA HIS A 6 -3.71 9.58 -4.16
C HIS A 6 -3.87 8.56 -5.30
N PRO A 7 -4.93 8.64 -6.13
CA PRO A 7 -5.31 7.56 -7.06
C PRO A 7 -4.25 7.22 -8.10
N CYS A 8 -3.49 8.20 -8.63
CA CYS A 8 -2.45 7.89 -9.62
C CYS A 8 -1.25 7.11 -9.04
N GLU A 9 -1.02 7.18 -7.72
CA GLU A 9 -0.02 6.35 -7.05
C GLU A 9 -0.52 4.91 -6.98
N VAL A 10 -1.73 4.74 -6.45
CA VAL A 10 -2.38 3.45 -6.28
C VAL A 10 -2.61 2.72 -7.62
N LEU A 11 -2.95 3.44 -8.70
CA LEU A 11 -3.04 2.84 -10.04
C LEU A 11 -1.67 2.38 -10.55
N ALA A 12 -0.59 3.08 -10.21
CA ALA A 12 0.76 2.65 -10.60
C ALA A 12 1.22 1.45 -9.77
N ASP A 13 0.92 1.41 -8.48
CA ASP A 13 1.12 0.22 -7.65
C ASP A 13 0.32 -0.96 -8.19
N ALA A 14 -0.97 -0.78 -8.46
CA ALA A 14 -1.83 -1.83 -8.97
C ALA A 14 -1.34 -2.37 -10.31
N TYR A 15 -0.89 -1.49 -11.21
CA TYR A 15 -0.28 -1.89 -12.47
C TYR A 15 1.04 -2.66 -12.25
N PHE A 16 1.87 -2.25 -11.30
CA PHE A 16 3.07 -3.00 -10.91
C PHE A 16 2.73 -4.41 -10.43
N ILE A 17 1.75 -4.53 -9.52
CA ILE A 17 1.30 -5.81 -8.96
C ILE A 17 0.75 -6.71 -10.06
N GLU A 18 -0.18 -6.20 -10.87
CA GLU A 18 -0.83 -6.94 -11.97
C GLU A 18 0.20 -7.52 -12.94
N THR A 19 1.25 -6.75 -13.26
CA THR A 19 2.22 -7.12 -14.31
C THR A 19 3.43 -7.90 -13.80
N THR A 20 3.75 -7.81 -12.51
CA THR A 20 4.98 -8.39 -11.94
C THR A 20 4.72 -9.54 -10.99
N ILE A 21 3.62 -9.49 -10.23
CA ILE A 21 3.31 -10.44 -9.16
C ILE A 21 2.20 -11.39 -9.62
N GLY A 22 1.16 -10.85 -10.23
CA GLY A 22 0.05 -11.61 -10.80
C GLY A 22 -1.27 -10.85 -10.75
N PRO A 23 -2.36 -11.47 -11.23
CA PRO A 23 -3.67 -10.83 -11.28
C PRO A 23 -4.06 -10.28 -9.91
N ILE A 24 -4.32 -8.98 -9.81
CA ILE A 24 -4.44 -8.25 -8.55
C ILE A 24 -5.52 -8.84 -7.63
N GLN A 25 -6.60 -9.38 -8.20
CA GLN A 25 -7.68 -10.04 -7.46
C GLN A 25 -7.25 -11.35 -6.77
N LYS A 26 -6.08 -11.90 -7.13
CA LYS A 26 -5.50 -13.11 -6.54
C LYS A 26 -4.32 -12.81 -5.62
N VAL A 27 -3.86 -11.56 -5.56
CA VAL A 27 -2.70 -11.15 -4.76
C VAL A 27 -3.16 -10.72 -3.36
N ARG A 28 -2.48 -11.20 -2.32
CA ARG A 28 -2.75 -10.80 -0.93
C ARG A 28 -2.04 -9.49 -0.62
N ILE A 29 -2.82 -8.41 -0.63
CA ILE A 29 -2.34 -7.05 -0.40
C ILE A 29 -2.57 -6.67 1.06
N CYS A 30 -1.52 -6.20 1.73
CA CYS A 30 -1.54 -5.71 3.09
C CYS A 30 -1.12 -4.22 3.14
N LEU A 31 -2.01 -3.37 3.64
CA LEU A 31 -1.69 -1.97 3.98
C LEU A 31 -1.22 -1.91 5.44
N TRP A 32 -0.13 -1.21 5.70
CA TRP A 32 0.47 -1.14 7.03
C TRP A 32 0.62 0.29 7.55
N GLY A 33 -0.10 0.59 8.63
CA GLY A 33 -0.05 1.89 9.30
C GLY A 33 -1.42 2.58 9.38
N PRO A 34 -1.48 3.79 9.94
CA PRO A 34 -2.72 4.55 10.08
C PRO A 34 -3.31 4.91 8.71
N PRO A 35 -4.62 5.23 8.61
CA PRO A 35 -5.24 5.61 7.34
C PRO A 35 -4.61 6.86 6.72
N THR A 36 -4.12 6.72 5.49
CA THR A 36 -3.58 7.83 4.67
C THR A 36 -4.44 8.08 3.44
N ASN A 37 -4.11 9.10 2.65
CA ASN A 37 -4.75 9.34 1.36
C ASN A 37 -4.41 8.24 0.34
N VAL A 38 -3.23 7.62 0.43
CA VAL A 38 -2.85 6.43 -0.36
C VAL A 38 -3.72 5.24 0.03
N PHE A 39 -3.89 4.98 1.33
CA PHE A 39 -4.71 3.84 1.79
C PHE A 39 -6.19 4.00 1.48
N ARG A 40 -6.75 5.21 1.59
CA ARG A 40 -8.12 5.47 1.13
C ARG A 40 -8.29 5.19 -0.36
N SER A 41 -7.33 5.59 -1.20
CA SER A 41 -7.35 5.24 -2.62
C SER A 41 -7.21 3.73 -2.89
N TRP A 42 -6.48 2.99 -2.05
CA TRP A 42 -6.44 1.52 -2.10
C TRP A 42 -7.78 0.88 -1.71
N HIS A 43 -8.45 1.39 -0.69
CA HIS A 43 -9.79 0.94 -0.28
C HIS A 43 -10.80 1.12 -1.43
N GLU A 44 -10.78 2.29 -2.07
CA GLU A 44 -11.60 2.60 -3.26
C GLU A 44 -11.29 1.65 -4.41
N LEU A 45 -10.01 1.46 -4.75
CA LEU A 45 -9.61 0.56 -5.83
C LEU A 45 -10.09 -0.87 -5.58
N ALA A 46 -9.92 -1.39 -4.36
CA ALA A 46 -10.37 -2.72 -3.98
C ALA A 46 -11.88 -2.91 -4.20
N GLY A 47 -12.67 -1.89 -3.84
CA GLY A 47 -14.12 -1.86 -4.10
C GLY A 47 -14.46 -1.86 -5.58
N VAL A 48 -13.78 -1.03 -6.38
CA VAL A 48 -14.02 -0.92 -7.84
C VAL A 48 -13.60 -2.19 -8.59
N MET A 49 -12.49 -2.80 -8.19
CA MET A 49 -11.90 -3.97 -8.87
C MET A 49 -12.38 -5.31 -8.33
N GLY A 50 -13.19 -5.31 -7.26
CA GLY A 50 -13.82 -6.50 -6.70
C GLY A 50 -12.86 -7.45 -5.99
N PHE A 51 -11.89 -6.92 -5.22
CA PHE A 51 -11.01 -7.72 -4.37
C PHE A 51 -11.02 -7.23 -2.93
N THR A 52 -10.48 -8.03 -2.01
CA THR A 52 -10.32 -7.69 -0.60
C THR A 52 -8.85 -7.51 -0.28
N LEU A 53 -8.52 -6.47 0.48
CA LEU A 53 -7.18 -6.25 1.05
C LEU A 53 -7.23 -6.30 2.57
N VAL A 54 -6.07 -6.50 3.20
CA VAL A 54 -5.92 -6.38 4.66
C VAL A 54 -5.37 -5.00 4.98
N HIS A 55 -5.92 -4.33 6.00
CA HIS A 55 -5.35 -3.08 6.52
C HIS A 55 -4.97 -3.27 7.99
N VAL A 56 -3.67 -3.33 8.24
CA VAL A 56 -3.09 -3.44 9.58
C VAL A 56 -2.91 -2.05 10.20
N CYS A 57 -3.71 -1.73 11.22
CA CYS A 57 -3.66 -0.47 11.94
C CYS A 57 -4.24 -0.63 13.35
N HIS A 58 -4.15 0.41 14.19
CA HIS A 58 -4.80 0.38 15.50
C HIS A 58 -6.32 0.32 15.38
N GLU A 59 -6.98 -0.41 16.28
CA GLU A 59 -8.42 -0.66 16.26
C GLU A 59 -9.30 0.59 16.23
N SER A 60 -8.81 1.71 16.80
CA SER A 60 -9.49 3.00 16.74
C SER A 60 -9.63 3.57 15.32
N PHE A 61 -8.88 3.04 14.35
CA PHE A 61 -8.95 3.42 12.93
C PHE A 61 -9.79 2.45 12.10
N HIS A 62 -10.36 1.40 12.70
CA HIS A 62 -11.17 0.44 11.95
C HIS A 62 -12.47 1.07 11.47
N GLU A 63 -12.81 0.80 10.22
CA GLU A 63 -14.05 1.23 9.59
C GLU A 63 -14.81 0.01 9.04
N THR A 64 -16.08 0.19 8.70
CA THR A 64 -16.87 -0.85 8.02
C THR A 64 -16.83 -0.65 6.52
N ILE A 65 -15.88 -1.30 5.84
CA ILE A 65 -15.69 -1.25 4.39
C ILE A 65 -15.64 -2.68 3.85
N SER A 66 -16.55 -3.03 2.94
CA SER A 66 -16.71 -4.43 2.47
C SER A 66 -15.47 -5.02 1.79
N SER A 67 -14.65 -4.18 1.15
CA SER A 67 -13.42 -4.57 0.46
C SER A 67 -12.17 -4.56 1.36
N VAL A 68 -12.31 -4.29 2.66
CA VAL A 68 -11.18 -4.13 3.59
C VAL A 68 -11.36 -5.00 4.83
N ALA A 69 -10.41 -5.90 5.05
CA ALA A 69 -10.29 -6.64 6.29
C ALA A 69 -9.31 -5.90 7.23
N PHE A 70 -9.84 -5.15 8.19
CA PHE A 70 -9.02 -4.47 9.20
C PHE A 70 -8.47 -5.45 10.25
N SER A 71 -7.24 -5.21 10.71
CA SER A 71 -6.58 -6.02 11.73
C SER A 71 -5.63 -5.20 12.60
N SER A 72 -5.57 -5.47 13.90
CA SER A 72 -4.57 -4.87 14.80
C SER A 72 -3.24 -5.64 14.80
N SER A 73 -3.19 -6.80 14.14
CA SER A 73 -2.03 -7.69 14.09
C SER A 73 -1.61 -7.99 12.65
N SER A 74 -0.34 -8.33 12.49
CA SER A 74 0.22 -8.75 11.21
C SER A 74 -0.47 -10.03 10.72
N PRO A 75 -0.89 -10.12 9.44
CA PRO A 75 -1.40 -11.37 8.90
C PRO A 75 -0.30 -12.43 8.85
N GLU A 76 -0.71 -13.70 8.73
CA GLU A 76 0.21 -14.84 8.60
C GLU A 76 0.94 -14.87 7.26
N ALA A 77 0.39 -14.21 6.24
CA ALA A 77 1.04 -14.12 4.95
C ALA A 77 0.49 -12.95 4.12
N ALA A 78 1.37 -12.33 3.34
CA ALA A 78 1.05 -11.34 2.33
C ALA A 78 1.94 -11.57 1.11
N ASP A 79 1.48 -11.18 -0.07
CA ASP A 79 2.31 -11.16 -1.27
C ASP A 79 2.93 -9.76 -1.47
N VAL A 80 2.19 -8.73 -1.04
CA VAL A 80 2.62 -7.32 -1.08
C VAL A 80 2.25 -6.64 0.23
N VAL A 81 3.21 -5.90 0.78
CA VAL A 81 2.98 -4.95 1.88
C VAL A 81 3.24 -3.54 1.39
N ILE A 82 2.29 -2.66 1.67
CA ILE A 82 2.31 -1.26 1.30
C ILE A 82 2.28 -0.43 2.57
N THR A 83 3.20 0.53 2.68
CA THR A 83 3.19 1.51 3.77
C THR A 83 3.33 2.93 3.23
N ASP A 84 3.04 3.91 4.05
CA ASP A 84 3.02 5.32 3.68
C ASP A 84 3.40 6.18 4.90
N GLY A 85 3.89 7.40 4.64
CA GLY A 85 4.24 8.35 5.68
C GLY A 85 3.04 8.67 6.57
N TRP A 86 3.22 8.58 7.88
CA TRP A 86 2.12 8.71 8.82
C TRP A 86 1.60 10.17 8.93
N PRO A 87 0.28 10.37 9.02
CA PRO A 87 -0.29 11.67 9.37
C PRO A 87 0.16 12.09 10.78
N ARG A 88 0.37 13.39 10.97
CA ARG A 88 0.72 13.94 12.29
C ARG A 88 -0.32 13.56 13.35
N GLY A 89 0.14 13.18 14.53
CA GLY A 89 -0.70 12.82 15.68
C GLY A 89 -1.15 11.36 15.70
N THR A 90 -0.73 10.55 14.73
CA THR A 90 -1.04 9.12 14.68
C THR A 90 0.09 8.25 15.22
N GLU A 91 1.26 8.84 15.53
CA GLU A 91 2.49 8.14 15.87
C GLU A 91 2.33 7.27 17.13
N GLN A 92 1.59 7.74 18.13
CA GLN A 92 1.35 7.00 19.38
C GLN A 92 0.44 5.77 19.21
N LEU A 93 -0.35 5.77 18.14
CA LEU A 93 -1.27 4.68 17.77
C LEU A 93 -0.71 3.82 16.63
N SER A 94 0.51 4.10 16.20
CA SER A 94 1.11 3.44 15.04
C SER A 94 2.39 2.72 15.46
N ARG A 95 2.67 1.61 14.79
CA ARG A 95 3.91 0.85 14.99
C ARG A 95 4.65 0.72 13.67
N PRO A 96 5.97 0.96 13.64
CA PRO A 96 6.72 0.82 12.40
C PRO A 96 6.63 -0.61 11.88
N LEU A 97 6.62 -0.77 10.56
CA LEU A 97 6.76 -2.08 9.94
C LEU A 97 8.16 -2.62 10.23
N SER A 98 8.22 -3.82 10.82
CA SER A 98 9.48 -4.46 11.21
C SER A 98 9.92 -5.57 10.28
N VAL A 99 11.21 -5.95 10.38
CA VAL A 99 11.75 -7.11 9.67
C VAL A 99 11.07 -8.38 10.16
N GLU A 100 10.72 -8.45 11.45
CA GLU A 100 9.99 -9.56 12.05
C GLU A 100 8.56 -9.67 11.49
N ASP A 101 7.90 -8.54 11.26
CA ASP A 101 6.58 -8.51 10.61
C ASP A 101 6.66 -8.96 9.14
N LEU A 102 7.64 -8.44 8.39
CA LEU A 102 7.91 -8.87 7.01
C LEU A 102 8.20 -10.38 6.95
N ALA A 103 9.04 -10.90 7.85
CA ALA A 103 9.34 -12.32 7.93
C ALA A 103 8.10 -13.15 8.30
N ARG A 104 7.28 -12.67 9.24
CA ARG A 104 6.01 -13.33 9.62
C ARG A 104 5.07 -13.43 8.44
N MET A 105 5.03 -12.41 7.57
CA MET A 105 4.22 -12.40 6.35
C MET A 105 4.81 -13.23 5.20
N GLY A 106 5.94 -13.92 5.40
CA GLY A 106 6.60 -14.71 4.37
C GLY A 106 7.55 -13.92 3.46
N ASN A 107 8.01 -12.76 3.90
CA ASN A 107 8.84 -11.81 3.15
C ASN A 107 8.14 -11.30 1.86
N PRO A 108 7.04 -10.52 1.98
CA PRO A 108 6.30 -9.97 0.85
C PRO A 108 7.12 -8.95 0.05
N VAL A 109 6.67 -8.62 -1.16
CA VAL A 109 7.17 -7.43 -1.86
C VAL A 109 6.83 -6.18 -1.05
N LEU A 110 7.80 -5.28 -0.84
CA LEU A 110 7.60 -4.06 -0.07
C LEU A 110 7.50 -2.84 -0.99
N LEU A 111 6.36 -2.16 -0.93
CA LEU A 111 6.08 -0.90 -1.62
C LEU A 111 5.82 0.23 -0.60
N PRO A 112 6.87 0.92 -0.11
CA PRO A 112 6.68 2.09 0.72
C PRO A 112 6.45 3.31 -0.19
N THR A 113 5.40 4.09 0.06
CA THR A 113 5.16 5.32 -0.69
C THR A 113 6.18 6.38 -0.24
N PRO A 114 7.07 6.88 -1.13
CA PRO A 114 8.00 7.94 -0.80
C PRO A 114 7.29 9.31 -0.67
N PRO A 115 7.81 10.20 0.18
CA PRO A 115 8.98 9.99 1.04
C PRO A 115 8.67 9.05 2.21
N PHE A 116 9.61 8.14 2.49
CA PHE A 116 9.54 7.21 3.60
C PHE A 116 10.65 7.49 4.64
N THR A 117 10.38 7.23 5.92
CA THR A 117 11.19 7.56 7.08
C THR A 117 11.50 6.30 7.92
N VAL A 118 12.79 5.99 8.04
CA VAL A 118 13.26 4.97 9.00
C VAL A 118 13.13 5.52 10.42
N GLY A 119 12.51 4.73 11.31
CA GLY A 119 12.07 5.15 12.64
C GLY A 119 10.66 5.77 12.67
N GLY A 120 10.06 6.02 11.50
CA GLY A 120 8.65 6.40 11.35
C GLY A 120 7.82 5.17 10.99
N GLU A 121 7.35 5.11 9.74
CA GLU A 121 6.53 3.99 9.26
C GLU A 121 7.31 2.68 9.04
N LEU A 122 8.64 2.74 8.98
CA LEU A 122 9.53 1.59 8.82
C LEU A 122 10.57 1.56 9.95
N SER A 123 10.84 0.40 10.53
CA SER A 123 11.95 0.24 11.49
C SER A 123 13.29 -0.08 10.82
N VAL A 124 13.27 -0.44 9.54
CA VAL A 124 14.44 -0.81 8.73
C VAL A 124 14.49 0.05 7.48
N ASP A 125 15.70 0.33 6.99
CA ASP A 125 15.87 0.92 5.66
C ASP A 125 15.30 -0.03 4.61
N PRO A 126 14.23 0.36 3.89
CA PRO A 126 13.59 -0.52 2.91
C PRO A 126 14.54 -0.84 1.76
N CYS A 127 15.51 0.02 1.42
CA CYS A 127 16.50 -0.28 0.37
C CYS A 127 17.42 -1.45 0.73
N ARG A 128 17.48 -1.86 2.00
CA ARG A 128 18.23 -3.03 2.48
C ARG A 128 17.37 -4.29 2.53
N TYR A 129 16.06 -4.17 2.34
CA TYR A 129 15.16 -5.31 2.32
C TYR A 129 15.18 -5.99 0.92
N PRO A 130 15.44 -7.31 0.83
CA PRO A 130 15.66 -7.98 -0.47
C PRO A 130 14.50 -7.87 -1.46
N HIS A 131 13.26 -7.76 -1.00
CA HIS A 131 12.07 -7.67 -1.85
C HIS A 131 11.50 -6.24 -1.91
N PHE A 132 12.32 -5.23 -1.65
CA PHE A 132 11.94 -3.84 -1.89
C PHE A 132 11.78 -3.57 -3.37
N ALA A 133 10.61 -3.03 -3.75
CA ALA A 133 10.27 -2.73 -5.13
C ALA A 133 9.87 -1.26 -5.36
N GLY A 134 10.02 -0.39 -4.35
CA GLY A 134 9.57 1.00 -4.42
C GLY A 134 10.13 1.75 -5.63
N TYR A 135 11.42 1.62 -5.96
CA TYR A 135 11.98 2.32 -7.12
C TYR A 135 11.52 1.76 -8.48
N GLU A 136 11.33 0.44 -8.59
CA GLU A 136 10.82 -0.16 -9.82
C GLU A 136 9.35 0.23 -10.05
N GLN A 137 8.54 0.22 -8.99
CA GLN A 137 7.18 0.73 -9.04
C GLN A 137 7.17 2.22 -9.46
N LYS A 138 8.06 3.07 -8.93
CA LYS A 138 8.04 4.51 -9.22
C LYS A 138 8.31 4.85 -10.68
N LYS A 139 9.05 4.00 -11.40
CA LYS A 139 9.24 4.14 -12.86
C LYS A 139 7.92 4.07 -13.63
N LEU A 140 6.88 3.47 -13.04
CA LEU A 140 5.58 3.26 -13.66
C LEU A 140 4.62 4.44 -13.48
N LEU A 141 4.92 5.41 -12.61
CA LEU A 141 4.06 6.59 -12.42
C LEU A 141 3.83 7.35 -13.72
N LEU A 142 4.88 7.68 -14.46
CA LEU A 142 4.78 8.42 -15.72
C LEU A 142 3.96 7.66 -16.78
N PRO A 143 4.25 6.39 -17.14
CA PRO A 143 3.48 5.69 -18.15
C PRO A 143 2.01 5.49 -17.72
N VAL A 144 1.73 5.20 -16.44
CA VAL A 144 0.35 5.05 -15.95
C VAL A 144 -0.42 6.37 -16.02
N GLN A 145 0.18 7.49 -15.58
CA GLN A 145 -0.45 8.81 -15.68
C GLN A 145 -0.71 9.22 -17.13
N ARG A 146 0.22 8.91 -18.04
CA ARG A 146 0.01 9.11 -19.49
C ARG A 146 -1.17 8.30 -20.01
N ALA A 147 -1.29 7.03 -19.61
CA ALA A 147 -2.41 6.18 -20.00
C ALA A 147 -3.75 6.73 -19.49
N VAL A 148 -3.79 7.23 -18.24
CA VAL A 148 -4.98 7.90 -17.69
C VAL A 148 -5.36 9.12 -18.52
N LEU A 149 -4.40 9.99 -18.85
CA LEU A 149 -4.66 11.17 -19.69
C LEU A 149 -5.16 10.78 -21.09
N GLN A 150 -4.52 9.79 -21.72
CA GLN A 150 -4.94 9.29 -23.04
C GLN A 150 -6.36 8.75 -23.00
N HIS A 151 -6.72 7.97 -21.97
CA HIS A 151 -8.06 7.44 -21.81
C HIS A 151 -9.11 8.57 -21.66
N LEU A 152 -8.80 9.60 -20.87
CA LEU A 152 -9.70 10.74 -20.65
C LEU A 152 -9.84 11.64 -21.89
N LEU A 153 -8.82 11.72 -22.74
CA LEU A 153 -8.78 12.57 -23.94
C LEU A 153 -9.18 11.84 -25.22
N ALA A 154 -9.38 10.51 -25.18
CA ALA A 154 -9.79 9.70 -26.32
C ALA A 154 -11.28 9.85 -26.70
N THR A 155 -11.94 10.91 -26.19
CA THR A 155 -13.28 11.34 -26.58
C THR A 155 -13.34 11.85 -28.00
#